data_AF-A0A1T5EXM4-F1
#
_entry.id   AF-A0A1T5EXM4-F1
#
_cell.length_a   1.000
_cell.length_b   1.000
_cell.length_c   1.000
_cell.angle_alpha   90.00
_cell.angle_beta   90.00
_cell.angle_gamma   90.00
#
_symmetry.space_group_name_H-M   'P 1'
#
loop_
_entity.id
_entity.type
_entity.pdbx_description
1 polymer ?
#
loop_
_entity_poly.entity_id
_entity_poly.type
_entity_poly.pdbx_seq_one_letter_code
_entity_poly.pdbx_strand_id
1 'polypeptide(L)' 'MSELQIFNNTEFGSVRSLMVNCEPYFIAKDIALRVRKSAESCQGSC' A
#
# COMPACT_ATOMS: atom_id res chain seq x y z
N MET A 1 -3.86 -10.44 18.95
CA MET A 1 -2.65 -9.94 18.26
C MET A 1 -2.91 -10.07 16.77
N SER A 2 -2.94 -8.96 16.02
CA SER A 2 -3.03 -9.00 14.57
C SER A 2 -1.62 -9.12 14.00
N GLU A 3 -1.32 -10.24 13.35
CA GLU A 3 -0.03 -10.46 12.71
C GLU A 3 0.02 -9.67 11.40
N LEU A 4 0.91 -8.67 11.35
CA LEU A 4 1.17 -7.86 10.17
C LEU A 4 2.12 -8.64 9.26
N GLN A 5 1.63 -9.06 8.10
CA GLN A 5 2.47 -9.71 7.09
C GLN A 5 2.87 -8.71 6.01
N ILE A 6 4.15 -8.69 5.65
CA ILE A 6 4.72 -7.79 4.65
C ILE A 6 5.10 -8.62 3.43
N PHE A 7 4.47 -8.32 2.30
CA PHE A 7 4.76 -8.93 1.01
C PHE A 7 5.62 -7.97 0.19
N ASN A 8 6.79 -8.41 -0.24
CA ASN A 8 7.66 -7.60 -1.09
C ASN A 8 7.60 -8.13 -2.53
N ASN A 9 7.10 -7.33 -3.46
CA ASN A 9 7.03 -7.66 -4.89
C ASN A 9 7.71 -6.58 -5.73
N THR A 10 8.35 -6.96 -6.83
CA THR A 10 9.11 -6.02 -7.67
C THR A 10 8.22 -4.97 -8.36
N GLU A 11 6.96 -5.30 -8.63
CA GLU A 11 6.02 -4.41 -9.32
C GLU A 11 5.25 -3.50 -8.35
N PHE A 12 4.82 -4.04 -7.21
CA PHE A 12 3.99 -3.35 -6.20
C PHE A 12 4.79 -2.79 -5.02
N GLY A 13 6.05 -3.18 -4.86
CA GLY A 13 6.88 -2.87 -3.70
C GLY A 13 6.46 -3.68 -2.47
N SER A 14 6.66 -3.09 -1.29
CA SER A 14 6.29 -3.68 0.00
C SER A 14 4.81 -3.43 0.31
N VAL A 15 3.95 -4.42 0.07
CA VAL A 15 2.52 -4.37 0.40
C VAL A 15 2.28 -5.03 1.76
N ARG A 16 1.58 -4.32 2.63
CA ARG A 16 1.20 -4.84 3.96
C ARG A 16 -0.18 -5.51 3.91
N SER A 17 -0.28 -6.62 4.63
CA SER A 17 -1.50 -7.40 4.81
C SER A 17 -1.80 -7.62 6.30
N LEU A 18 -3.08 -7.66 6.63
CA LEU A 18 -3.61 -7.86 7.97
C LEU A 18 -4.54 -9.08 7.98
N MET A 19 -4.32 -10.00 8.91
CA MET A 19 -5.29 -11.05 9.21
C MET A 19 -6.39 -10.48 10.12
N VAL A 20 -7.59 -10.30 9.56
CA VAL A 20 -8.77 -9.83 10.30
C VAL A 20 -9.87 -10.88 10.10
N ASN A 21 -10.42 -11.42 11.19
CA ASN A 21 -11.44 -12.47 11.15
C ASN A 21 -11.06 -13.70 10.29
N CYS A 22 -9.79 -14.12 10.33
CA CYS A 22 -9.25 -15.20 9.50
C CYS A 22 -9.26 -14.93 7.98
N GLU A 23 -9.47 -13.69 7.55
CA GLU A 23 -9.36 -13.26 6.16
C GLU A 23 -8.20 -12.26 5.98
N PRO A 24 -7.46 -12.34 4.85
CA PRO A 24 -6.37 -11.41 4.56
C PRO A 24 -6.90 -10.09 3.96
N TYR A 25 -6.55 -8.96 4.57
CA TYR A 25 -6.88 -7.61 4.10
C TYR A 25 -5.62 -6.84 3.72
N PHE A 26 -5.60 -6.26 2.52
CA PHE A 26 -4.48 -5.44 2.04
C PHE A 26 -4.70 -3.96 2.33
N ILE A 27 -3.60 -3.26 2.63
CA ILE A 27 -3.65 -1.80 2.85
C ILE A 27 -3.69 -1.09 1.50
N ALA A 28 -4.84 -0.52 1.15
CA ALA A 28 -5.06 0.20 -0.11
C ALA A 28 -4.09 1.37 -0.34
N LYS A 29 -3.54 1.98 0.72
CA LYS A 29 -2.55 3.07 0.60
C LYS A 29 -1.28 2.62 -0.12
N ASP A 30 -0.77 1.43 0.20
CA ASP A 30 0.45 0.88 -0.41
C ASP A 30 0.20 0.49 -1.89
N ILE A 31 -1.03 0.11 -2.24
CA ILE A 31 -1.44 -0.23 -3.62
C ILE A 31 -1.72 1.03 -4.46
N ALA A 32 -2.44 2.00 -3.88
CA ALA A 32 -2.86 3.23 -4.54
C ALA A 32 -1.68 4.13 -4.91
N LEU A 33 -0.61 4.11 -4.11
CA LEU A 33 0.63 4.85 -4.40
C LEU A 33 1.25 4.41 -5.74
N ARG A 34 1.03 3.15 -6.16
CA ARG A 34 1.50 2.61 -7.43
C ARG A 34 0.51 2.81 -8.57
N VAL A 35 -0.79 2.70 -8.28
CA VAL A 35 -1.87 2.89 -9.26
C VAL A 35 -2.04 4.36 -9.66
N ARG A 36 -1.61 5.30 -8.82
CA ARG A 36 -1.68 6.73 -9.11
C ARG A 36 -0.55 7.16 -10.05
N LYS A 37 -0.67 6.82 -11.34
CA LYS A 37 0.01 7.61 -12.38
C LYS A 37 -0.59 9.02 -12.36
N SER A 38 0.28 10.02 -12.25
CA SER A 38 -0.02 11.46 -12.45
C SER A 38 -0.91 12.12 -11.40
N ALA A 39 -0.39 12.45 -10.22
CA ALA A 39 -0.92 13.59 -9.45
C ALA A 39 0.10 14.25 -8.50
N GLU A 40 1.40 14.07 -8.70
CA GLU A 40 2.42 14.93 -8.09
C GLU A 40 3.03 15.81 -9.18
N SER A 41 2.20 16.72 -9.69
CA SER A 41 2.65 18.02 -10.18
C SER A 41 2.09 19.04 -9.20
N CYS A 42 2.90 20.01 -8.80
CA CYS A 42 2.65 20.98 -7.73
C CYS A 42 2.94 20.50 -6.30
N GLN A 43 4.21 20.18 -6.02
CA GLN A 43 4.82 20.78 -4.83
C GLN A 43 5.01 22.27 -5.13
N GLY A 44 3.90 23.02 -5.01
CA GLY A 44 3.95 24.47 -4.95
C GLY A 44 4.39 24.86 -3.55
N SER A 45 5.61 25.40 -3.42
CA SER A 45 5.86 26.35 -2.34
C SER A 45 5.37 27.70 -2.82
N CYS A 46 4.16 28.09 -2.38
CA CYS A 46 3.97 29.45 -1.90
C CYS A 46 4.76 29.63 -0.59
#